data_AF-A0A564ZSG8-F1
#
_entry.id   AF-A0A564ZSG8-F1
#
_cell.length_a   1.000
_cell.length_b   1.000
_cell.length_c   1.000
_cell.angle_alpha   90.00
_cell.angle_beta   90.00
_cell.angle_gamma   90.00
#
_symmetry.space_group_name_H-M   'P 1'
#
loop_
_entity.id
_entity.type
_entity.pdbx_description
1 polymer ?
#
loop_
_entity_poly.entity_id
_entity_poly.type
_entity_poly.pdbx_seq_one_letter_code
_entity_poly.pdbx_strand_id
1 'polypeptide(L)'
;MVSDCISGGGTTLAQPPKYILGLEGSANKLGVSIINSNFEILVNMRRTYISEIGCGFIPRQINAHHKYYIIEMIKDCLTKLKIKITDVHLICYTKGPGIGSALYIAYNISKFFSLLFNIPVIGVNHCIAHIEMGIFITKLYHPIILYVSGSNTQIIYFNDHKKRYEIIGETLDIAIGNVIDRSARILRISNSPSPGYNVEILARKKYLLNLEKKKKKKNAPIGGSFAGGEPHGGSAANEPNTPRTHDKPVRADPCDYTELLFFPYTIKGMDISFSGYDYYVSKYFSRYLTKRGKKGKGGENAPKRKKRHEGGEANGGGRSDADSVNGEEDDHADDAANRGNPIAGAANDGSTQQFPQPNLSIRASVQGSSYYEENVVCSSGGKRNYGEGEHYAEEDDCAIETESDFFDSSEEQPSSGSSEEQPRSRSSEEKARSRSTEEQPRNESSEEKPPSGGSLTDEEKRKIQICYSLQHHIFSMLIEITERAIAFTNSKEVIIVGGVGCNVFLQNMMKKMAKQKNIKIGFMDHSYCVDNGAMIAYTGYLEFANTKNREIYGFDNISIHQRYRTDDVLVTWR
;
A
#
# COMPACT_ATOMS: atom_id res chain seq x y z
N MET A 1 -10.34 -29.88 12.71
CA MET A 1 -11.68 -29.89 13.34
C MET A 1 -12.80 -29.42 12.39
N VAL A 2 -12.70 -29.64 11.06
CA VAL A 2 -13.79 -29.30 10.11
C VAL A 2 -14.72 -30.50 9.87
N SER A 3 -14.33 -31.69 10.32
CA SER A 3 -15.06 -32.95 10.12
C SER A 3 -16.26 -33.13 11.06
N ASP A 4 -16.27 -32.49 12.23
CA ASP A 4 -17.20 -32.84 13.32
C ASP A 4 -18.42 -31.90 13.44
N CYS A 5 -18.58 -30.90 12.56
CA CYS A 5 -19.64 -29.90 12.67
C CYS A 5 -20.88 -30.14 11.78
N ILE A 6 -20.97 -31.28 11.07
CA ILE A 6 -22.07 -31.55 10.12
C ILE A 6 -23.26 -32.30 10.76
N SER A 7 -23.19 -32.70 12.02
CA SER A 7 -24.19 -33.59 12.67
C SER A 7 -25.18 -32.87 13.63
N GLY A 8 -25.57 -31.62 13.35
CA GLY A 8 -26.59 -30.90 14.12
C GLY A 8 -27.77 -30.48 13.25
N GLY A 9 -28.93 -31.10 13.47
CA GLY A 9 -30.12 -31.04 12.61
C GLY A 9 -30.63 -29.65 12.21
N GLY A 10 -30.79 -29.48 10.90
CA GLY A 10 -31.45 -28.38 10.21
C GLY A 10 -31.19 -28.58 8.73
N THR A 11 -32.24 -28.82 7.94
CA THR A 11 -32.24 -29.16 6.50
C THR A 11 -30.91 -28.87 5.78
N THR A 12 -30.04 -29.88 5.81
CA THR A 12 -28.77 -29.92 5.10
C THR A 12 -29.03 -29.65 3.62
N LEU A 13 -28.25 -28.74 3.02
CA LEU A 13 -28.12 -28.75 1.56
C LEU A 13 -27.77 -30.19 1.17
N ALA A 14 -28.48 -30.77 0.20
CA ALA A 14 -28.27 -32.15 -0.19
C ALA A 14 -26.80 -32.44 -0.53
N GLN A 15 -26.03 -31.42 -0.95
CA GLN A 15 -24.57 -31.40 -1.06
C GLN A 15 -23.99 -29.99 -0.78
N PRO A 16 -22.74 -29.89 -0.29
CA PRO A 16 -22.08 -28.61 -0.03
C PRO A 16 -21.84 -27.81 -1.35
N PRO A 17 -21.89 -26.46 -1.32
CA PRO A 17 -21.85 -25.63 -2.53
C PRO A 17 -20.55 -25.80 -3.32
N LYS A 18 -20.65 -26.28 -4.56
CA LYS A 18 -19.48 -26.63 -5.36
C LYS A 18 -18.64 -25.42 -5.79
N TYR A 19 -19.29 -24.29 -6.08
CA TYR A 19 -18.64 -23.06 -6.55
C TYR A 19 -19.19 -21.84 -5.83
N ILE A 20 -18.30 -21.10 -5.17
CA ILE A 20 -18.60 -19.88 -4.43
C ILE A 20 -17.85 -18.72 -5.10
N LEU A 21 -18.57 -17.72 -5.59
CA LEU A 21 -18.03 -16.54 -6.27
C LEU A 21 -17.77 -15.43 -5.25
N GLY A 22 -16.53 -14.93 -5.16
CA GLY A 22 -16.17 -13.77 -4.34
C GLY A 22 -15.88 -12.53 -5.18
N LEU A 23 -16.53 -11.41 -4.85
CA LEU A 23 -16.39 -10.12 -5.51
C LEU A 23 -15.83 -9.07 -4.53
N GLU A 24 -14.59 -8.67 -4.74
CA GLU A 24 -13.92 -7.61 -3.98
C GLU A 24 -13.89 -6.31 -4.78
N GLY A 25 -14.38 -5.23 -4.18
CA GLY A 25 -14.51 -3.94 -4.84
C GLY A 25 -14.58 -2.75 -3.88
N SER A 26 -13.87 -2.78 -2.76
CA SER A 26 -13.89 -1.75 -1.72
C SER A 26 -13.10 -0.49 -2.07
N ALA A 27 -11.99 -0.63 -2.82
CA ALA A 27 -11.01 0.44 -3.04
C ALA A 27 -10.51 0.47 -4.49
N ASN A 28 -9.20 0.67 -4.71
CA ASN A 28 -8.58 0.76 -6.05
C ASN A 28 -8.31 -0.60 -6.71
N LYS A 29 -8.59 -1.70 -6.02
CA LYS A 29 -8.39 -3.07 -6.50
C LYS A 29 -9.74 -3.72 -6.70
N LEU A 30 -9.90 -4.33 -7.86
CA LEU A 30 -11.04 -5.15 -8.20
C LEU A 30 -10.60 -6.62 -8.19
N GLY A 31 -11.25 -7.43 -7.35
CA GLY A 31 -10.96 -8.86 -7.21
C GLY A 31 -12.16 -9.71 -7.58
N VAL A 32 -11.92 -10.76 -8.37
CA VAL A 32 -12.94 -11.79 -8.67
C VAL A 32 -12.31 -13.15 -8.47
N SER A 33 -12.96 -13.99 -7.68
CA SER A 33 -12.44 -15.33 -7.35
C SER A 33 -13.55 -16.37 -7.29
N ILE A 34 -13.19 -17.63 -7.49
CA ILE A 34 -14.07 -18.76 -7.23
C ILE A 34 -13.33 -19.75 -6.33
N ILE A 35 -13.98 -20.15 -5.23
CA ILE A 35 -13.51 -21.19 -4.33
C ILE A 35 -14.51 -22.35 -4.28
N ASN A 36 -14.08 -23.51 -3.76
CA ASN A 36 -14.98 -24.62 -3.47
C ASN A 36 -15.30 -24.73 -1.96
N SER A 37 -16.17 -25.69 -1.62
CA SER A 37 -16.55 -25.97 -0.23
C SER A 37 -15.42 -26.46 0.68
N ASN A 38 -14.30 -26.90 0.11
CA ASN A 38 -13.11 -27.30 0.87
C ASN A 38 -12.16 -26.12 1.13
N PHE A 39 -12.60 -24.89 0.81
CA PHE A 39 -11.81 -23.67 0.85
C PHE A 39 -10.61 -23.65 -0.11
N GLU A 40 -10.61 -24.51 -1.12
CA GLU A 40 -9.60 -24.47 -2.18
C GLU A 40 -9.93 -23.33 -3.14
N ILE A 41 -8.92 -22.50 -3.40
CA ILE A 41 -9.03 -21.40 -4.36
C ILE A 41 -8.90 -21.99 -5.77
N LEU A 42 -9.99 -21.98 -6.53
CA LEU A 42 -10.00 -22.50 -7.90
C LEU A 42 -9.50 -21.46 -8.90
N VAL A 43 -9.95 -20.22 -8.73
CA VAL A 43 -9.51 -19.05 -9.52
C VAL A 43 -9.45 -17.85 -8.60
N ASN A 44 -8.40 -17.04 -8.72
CA ASN A 44 -8.29 -15.76 -8.03
C ASN A 44 -7.61 -14.73 -8.94
N MET A 45 -8.38 -13.73 -9.38
CA MET A 45 -7.94 -12.72 -10.34
C MET A 45 -8.09 -11.35 -9.72
N ARG A 46 -7.16 -10.47 -10.04
CA ARG A 46 -7.14 -9.11 -9.53
C ARG A 46 -6.78 -8.13 -10.63
N ARG A 47 -7.42 -6.97 -10.60
CA ARG A 47 -7.09 -5.85 -11.45
C ARG A 47 -6.95 -4.60 -10.62
N THR A 48 -5.81 -3.94 -10.72
CA THR A 48 -5.45 -2.81 -9.87
C THR A 48 -5.47 -1.52 -10.68
N TYR A 49 -6.20 -0.52 -10.19
CA TYR A 49 -6.16 0.84 -10.71
C TYR A 49 -4.94 1.60 -10.15
N ILE A 50 -4.17 2.21 -11.06
CA ILE A 50 -3.01 3.05 -10.79
C ILE A 50 -3.35 4.49 -11.15
N SER A 51 -3.27 5.40 -10.19
CA SER A 51 -3.35 6.84 -10.44
C SER A 51 -2.02 7.40 -10.97
N GLU A 52 -2.07 8.51 -11.70
CA GLU A 52 -0.87 9.23 -12.16
C GLU A 52 0.03 9.69 -11.01
N ILE A 53 1.32 9.90 -11.30
CA ILE A 53 2.31 10.33 -10.31
C ILE A 53 1.93 11.69 -9.72
N GLY A 54 1.85 11.76 -8.40
CA GLY A 54 1.43 12.99 -7.70
C GLY A 54 -0.08 13.16 -7.59
N CYS A 55 -0.87 12.21 -8.10
CA CYS A 55 -2.32 12.16 -7.92
C CYS A 55 -2.71 11.12 -6.86
N GLY A 56 -3.87 11.33 -6.25
CA GLY A 56 -4.51 10.35 -5.37
C GLY A 56 -5.54 9.50 -6.12
N PHE A 57 -6.15 8.58 -5.39
CA PHE A 57 -7.24 7.76 -5.90
C PHE A 57 -8.53 8.57 -6.00
N ILE A 58 -8.99 8.84 -7.23
CA ILE A 58 -10.21 9.60 -7.50
C ILE A 58 -11.41 8.63 -7.55
N PRO A 59 -12.42 8.74 -6.67
CA PRO A 59 -13.54 7.79 -6.58
C PRO A 59 -14.29 7.55 -7.90
N ARG A 60 -14.44 8.60 -8.73
CA ARG A 60 -15.07 8.51 -10.05
C ARG A 60 -14.27 7.65 -11.04
N GLN A 61 -12.94 7.76 -11.01
CA GLN A 61 -12.06 6.98 -11.90
C GLN A 61 -12.01 5.51 -11.47
N ILE A 62 -11.98 5.25 -10.16
CA ILE A 62 -12.09 3.89 -9.61
C ILE A 62 -13.42 3.25 -10.03
N ASN A 63 -14.54 3.97 -9.88
CA ASN A 63 -15.83 3.45 -10.32
C ASN A 63 -15.84 3.09 -11.82
N ALA A 64 -15.29 3.96 -12.68
CA ALA A 64 -15.18 3.70 -14.11
C ALA A 64 -14.32 2.47 -14.42
N HIS A 65 -13.18 2.31 -13.72
CA HIS A 65 -12.32 1.14 -13.81
C HIS A 65 -13.06 -0.14 -13.42
N HIS A 66 -13.69 -0.16 -12.25
CA HIS A 66 -14.40 -1.35 -11.76
C HIS A 66 -15.55 -1.72 -12.69
N LYS A 67 -16.34 -0.73 -13.13
CA LYS A 67 -17.45 -0.92 -14.08
C LYS A 67 -16.96 -1.50 -15.41
N TYR A 68 -15.79 -1.10 -15.88
CA TYR A 68 -15.24 -1.54 -17.15
C TYR A 68 -14.81 -3.02 -17.09
N TYR A 69 -14.17 -3.46 -16.00
CA TYR A 69 -13.53 -4.78 -15.93
C TYR A 69 -14.33 -5.89 -15.23
N ILE A 70 -15.30 -5.56 -14.36
CA ILE A 70 -16.01 -6.56 -13.53
C ILE A 70 -16.65 -7.70 -14.35
N ILE A 71 -17.31 -7.38 -15.46
CA ILE A 71 -18.00 -8.38 -16.29
C ILE A 71 -17.01 -9.27 -17.03
N GLU A 72 -15.94 -8.68 -17.57
CA GLU A 72 -14.86 -9.42 -18.25
C GLU A 72 -14.20 -10.40 -17.27
N MET A 73 -13.82 -9.92 -16.09
CA MET A 73 -13.21 -10.76 -15.05
C MET A 73 -14.12 -11.90 -14.59
N ILE A 74 -15.44 -11.67 -14.46
CA ILE A 74 -16.37 -12.75 -14.12
C ILE A 74 -16.44 -13.78 -15.26
N LYS A 75 -16.52 -13.34 -16.52
CA LYS A 75 -16.53 -14.24 -17.68
C LYS A 75 -15.25 -15.07 -17.76
N ASP A 76 -14.10 -14.46 -17.50
CA ASP A 76 -12.81 -15.15 -17.51
C ASP A 76 -12.74 -16.24 -16.43
N CYS A 77 -13.23 -15.96 -15.21
CA CYS A 77 -13.34 -16.95 -14.14
C CYS A 77 -14.18 -18.17 -14.56
N LEU A 78 -15.36 -17.91 -15.12
CA LEU A 78 -16.29 -18.96 -15.55
C LEU A 78 -15.70 -19.78 -16.71
N THR A 79 -15.04 -19.12 -17.66
CA THR A 79 -14.41 -19.76 -18.82
C THR A 79 -13.25 -20.65 -18.41
N LYS A 80 -12.40 -20.18 -17.48
CA LYS A 80 -11.26 -20.97 -16.94
C LYS A 80 -11.73 -22.26 -16.26
N LEU A 81 -12.84 -22.22 -15.54
CA LEU A 81 -13.43 -23.40 -14.89
C LEU A 81 -14.36 -24.20 -15.81
N LYS A 82 -14.64 -23.70 -17.02
CA LYS A 82 -15.62 -24.28 -17.96
C LYS A 82 -17.01 -24.49 -17.34
N ILE A 83 -17.44 -23.54 -16.51
CA ILE A 83 -18.75 -23.53 -15.85
C ILE A 83 -19.60 -22.36 -16.34
N LYS A 84 -20.91 -22.45 -16.13
CA LYS A 84 -21.86 -21.35 -16.34
C LYS A 84 -22.11 -20.62 -15.03
N ILE A 85 -22.63 -19.40 -15.10
CA ILE A 85 -23.02 -18.64 -13.91
C ILE A 85 -24.09 -19.38 -13.09
N THR A 86 -24.95 -20.18 -13.74
CA THR A 86 -25.97 -21.02 -13.10
C THR A 86 -25.38 -22.17 -12.27
N ASP A 87 -24.10 -22.50 -12.45
CA ASP A 87 -23.41 -23.51 -11.65
C ASP A 87 -22.83 -22.92 -10.36
N VAL A 88 -22.86 -21.59 -10.19
CA VAL A 88 -22.44 -20.90 -8.96
C VAL A 88 -23.54 -21.03 -7.92
N HIS A 89 -23.18 -21.51 -6.73
CA HIS A 89 -24.13 -21.82 -5.66
C HIS A 89 -24.26 -20.70 -4.62
N LEU A 90 -23.27 -19.83 -4.54
CA LEU A 90 -23.21 -18.73 -3.57
C LEU A 90 -22.40 -17.56 -4.13
N ILE A 91 -22.89 -16.34 -3.95
CA ILE A 91 -22.17 -15.12 -4.29
C ILE A 91 -21.86 -14.35 -3.02
N CYS A 92 -20.58 -14.10 -2.78
CA CYS A 92 -20.08 -13.26 -1.70
C CYS A 92 -19.56 -11.95 -2.30
N TYR A 93 -19.93 -10.81 -1.73
CA TYR A 93 -19.41 -9.52 -2.17
C TYR A 93 -19.01 -8.65 -0.99
N THR A 94 -18.11 -7.71 -1.24
CA THR A 94 -17.72 -6.75 -0.22
C THR A 94 -18.85 -5.77 0.07
N LYS A 95 -19.49 -5.91 1.23
CA LYS A 95 -20.53 -4.98 1.72
C LYS A 95 -19.92 -3.67 2.22
N GLY A 96 -18.72 -3.75 2.79
CA GLY A 96 -17.92 -2.63 3.25
C GLY A 96 -16.99 -3.01 4.41
N PRO A 97 -16.24 -2.06 4.97
CA PRO A 97 -16.19 -0.65 4.59
C PRO A 97 -15.49 -0.44 3.24
N GLY A 98 -15.60 0.77 2.67
CA GLY A 98 -14.97 1.09 1.39
C GLY A 98 -15.49 2.36 0.73
N ILE A 99 -14.89 2.71 -0.41
CA ILE A 99 -15.31 3.84 -1.25
C ILE A 99 -16.69 3.51 -1.82
N GLY A 100 -17.72 4.30 -1.47
CA GLY A 100 -19.10 4.03 -1.87
C GLY A 100 -19.25 3.75 -3.37
N SER A 101 -18.66 4.59 -4.22
CA SER A 101 -18.72 4.42 -5.68
C SER A 101 -18.06 3.12 -6.18
N ALA A 102 -17.05 2.60 -5.48
CA ALA A 102 -16.44 1.31 -5.81
C ALA A 102 -17.33 0.14 -5.35
N LEU A 103 -17.82 0.20 -4.10
CA LEU A 103 -18.70 -0.82 -3.50
C LEU A 103 -19.96 -1.05 -4.34
N TYR A 104 -20.52 0.01 -4.92
CA TYR A 104 -21.70 -0.07 -5.78
C TYR A 104 -21.55 -1.03 -6.97
N ILE A 105 -20.34 -1.26 -7.47
CA ILE A 105 -20.15 -2.14 -8.63
C ILE A 105 -20.38 -3.61 -8.26
N ALA A 106 -19.68 -4.12 -7.24
CA ALA A 106 -19.86 -5.49 -6.77
C ALA A 106 -21.30 -5.72 -6.28
N TYR A 107 -21.84 -4.75 -5.53
CA TYR A 107 -23.23 -4.73 -5.07
C TYR A 107 -24.25 -4.93 -6.20
N ASN A 108 -24.17 -4.11 -7.26
CA ASN A 108 -25.14 -4.16 -8.35
C ASN A 108 -25.06 -5.49 -9.12
N ILE A 109 -23.85 -6.02 -9.33
CA ILE A 109 -23.66 -7.31 -10.00
C ILE A 109 -24.22 -8.46 -9.15
N SER A 110 -23.95 -8.48 -7.84
CA SER A 110 -24.52 -9.48 -6.94
C SER A 110 -26.05 -9.43 -6.92
N LYS A 111 -26.63 -8.23 -6.85
CA LYS A 111 -28.08 -8.02 -6.89
C LYS A 111 -28.69 -8.52 -8.20
N PHE A 112 -28.05 -8.20 -9.33
CA PHE A 112 -28.49 -8.64 -10.65
C PHE A 112 -28.46 -10.17 -10.79
N PHE A 113 -27.39 -10.82 -10.36
CA PHE A 113 -27.28 -12.29 -10.42
C PHE A 113 -28.24 -13.00 -9.46
N SER A 114 -28.47 -12.44 -8.27
CA SER A 114 -29.49 -12.97 -7.36
C SER A 114 -30.87 -12.92 -8.00
N LEU A 115 -31.24 -11.80 -8.62
CA LEU A 115 -32.55 -11.62 -9.25
C LEU A 115 -32.77 -12.55 -10.45
N LEU A 116 -31.77 -12.70 -11.32
CA LEU A 116 -31.92 -13.48 -12.55
C LEU A 116 -31.77 -14.98 -12.36
N PHE A 117 -30.88 -15.41 -11.48
CA PHE A 117 -30.50 -16.82 -11.34
C PHE A 117 -30.93 -17.42 -9.99
N ASN A 118 -31.57 -16.64 -9.12
CA ASN A 118 -31.98 -17.05 -7.77
C ASN A 118 -30.82 -17.61 -6.94
N ILE A 119 -29.62 -17.05 -7.12
CA ILE A 119 -28.42 -17.45 -6.37
C ILE A 119 -28.39 -16.66 -5.05
N PRO A 120 -28.18 -17.33 -3.89
CA PRO A 120 -28.01 -16.67 -2.60
C PRO A 120 -26.82 -15.69 -2.60
N VAL A 121 -26.99 -14.57 -1.91
CA VAL A 121 -25.98 -13.51 -1.84
C VAL A 121 -25.65 -13.14 -0.41
N ILE A 122 -24.35 -12.97 -0.12
CA ILE A 122 -23.84 -12.57 1.19
C ILE A 122 -22.98 -11.32 1.06
N GLY A 123 -23.33 -10.32 1.86
CA GLY A 123 -22.54 -9.10 2.02
C GLY A 123 -21.51 -9.25 3.14
N VAL A 124 -20.24 -9.34 2.77
CA VAL A 124 -19.12 -9.63 3.67
C VAL A 124 -18.47 -8.34 4.17
N ASN A 125 -18.10 -8.32 5.45
CA ASN A 125 -17.26 -7.26 6.02
C ASN A 125 -15.81 -7.41 5.55
N HIS A 126 -15.28 -6.39 4.88
CA HIS A 126 -13.94 -6.38 4.30
C HIS A 126 -12.83 -6.55 5.34
N CYS A 127 -12.95 -5.90 6.51
CA CYS A 127 -11.95 -6.00 7.58
C CYS A 127 -11.89 -7.43 8.12
N ILE A 128 -13.05 -8.04 8.37
CA ILE A 128 -13.13 -9.43 8.84
C ILE A 128 -12.60 -10.40 7.79
N ALA A 129 -12.81 -10.12 6.51
CA ALA A 129 -12.26 -10.95 5.45
C ALA A 129 -10.72 -11.00 5.47
N HIS A 130 -10.06 -9.86 5.71
CA HIS A 130 -8.61 -9.82 5.94
C HIS A 130 -8.18 -10.64 7.16
N ILE A 131 -8.92 -10.51 8.27
CA ILE A 131 -8.63 -11.23 9.52
C ILE A 131 -8.77 -12.74 9.35
N GLU A 132 -9.90 -13.20 8.84
CA GLU A 132 -10.21 -14.63 8.71
C GLU A 132 -9.31 -15.31 7.69
N MET A 133 -8.99 -14.64 6.58
CA MET A 133 -8.00 -15.15 5.63
C MET A 133 -6.61 -15.24 6.29
N GLY A 134 -6.22 -14.24 7.09
CA GLY A 134 -4.97 -14.29 7.84
C GLY A 134 -4.89 -15.44 8.82
N ILE A 135 -5.96 -15.71 9.56
CA ILE A 135 -6.03 -16.83 10.49
C ILE A 135 -6.05 -18.17 9.74
N PHE A 136 -6.75 -18.24 8.60
CA PHE A 136 -6.77 -19.43 7.76
C PHE A 136 -5.39 -19.79 7.21
N ILE A 137 -4.61 -18.80 6.76
CA ILE A 137 -3.28 -19.04 6.19
C ILE A 137 -2.25 -19.33 7.28
N THR A 138 -2.23 -18.50 8.34
CA THR A 138 -1.22 -18.61 9.41
C THR A 138 -1.53 -19.72 10.40
N LYS A 139 -2.76 -20.20 10.51
CA LYS A 139 -3.17 -21.18 11.54
C LYS A 139 -2.95 -20.70 12.99
N LEU A 140 -2.82 -19.38 13.19
CA LEU A 140 -2.85 -18.76 14.51
C LEU A 140 -4.29 -18.40 14.85
N TYR A 141 -4.88 -19.10 15.82
CA TYR A 141 -6.33 -19.06 16.05
C TYR A 141 -6.77 -18.03 17.09
N HIS A 142 -5.88 -17.63 18.01
CA HIS A 142 -6.15 -16.62 19.04
C HIS A 142 -5.16 -15.43 18.99
N PRO A 143 -4.91 -14.83 17.80
CA PRO A 143 -3.93 -13.76 17.68
C PRO A 143 -4.48 -12.39 18.09
N ILE A 144 -3.57 -11.52 18.52
CA ILE A 144 -3.74 -10.09 18.34
C ILE A 144 -3.56 -9.78 16.85
N ILE A 145 -4.53 -9.11 16.26
CA ILE A 145 -4.50 -8.74 14.85
C ILE A 145 -4.06 -7.29 14.71
N LEU A 146 -2.91 -7.07 14.08
CA LEU A 146 -2.51 -5.77 13.57
C LEU A 146 -3.04 -5.61 12.14
N TYR A 147 -4.13 -4.88 11.97
CA TYR A 147 -4.69 -4.58 10.64
C TYR A 147 -4.19 -3.24 10.13
N VAL A 148 -3.33 -3.28 9.10
CA VAL A 148 -2.70 -2.10 8.48
C VAL A 148 -2.89 -2.12 6.96
N SER A 149 -3.75 -1.23 6.47
CA SER A 149 -4.07 -1.06 5.04
C SER A 149 -3.96 0.40 4.61
N GLY A 150 -4.33 0.68 3.35
CA GLY A 150 -4.47 2.05 2.83
C GLY A 150 -5.47 2.89 3.63
N SER A 151 -6.50 2.27 4.19
CA SER A 151 -7.63 2.96 4.84
C SER A 151 -7.85 2.58 6.30
N ASN A 152 -7.24 1.49 6.78
CA ASN A 152 -7.41 1.02 8.15
C ASN A 152 -6.06 0.90 8.88
N THR A 153 -6.03 1.26 10.15
CA THR A 153 -4.93 0.99 11.06
C THR A 153 -5.53 0.73 12.43
N GLN A 154 -5.61 -0.55 12.79
CA GLN A 154 -6.36 -1.02 13.95
C GLN A 154 -5.63 -2.20 14.61
N ILE A 155 -5.77 -2.30 15.92
CA ILE A 155 -5.41 -3.46 16.72
C ILE A 155 -6.70 -4.11 17.20
N ILE A 156 -6.84 -5.39 16.87
CA ILE A 156 -8.09 -6.11 16.99
C ILE A 156 -7.82 -7.42 17.72
N TYR A 157 -8.76 -7.86 18.54
CA TYR A 157 -8.75 -9.20 19.12
C TYR A 157 -10.16 -9.80 19.06
N PHE A 158 -10.24 -11.12 19.16
CA PHE A 158 -11.53 -11.80 19.21
C PHE A 158 -12.03 -11.88 20.66
N ASN A 159 -13.24 -11.37 20.92
CA ASN A 159 -13.89 -11.47 22.22
C ASN A 159 -14.86 -12.67 22.22
N ASP A 160 -14.45 -13.77 22.85
CA ASP A 160 -15.24 -15.01 22.90
C ASP A 160 -16.61 -14.85 23.56
N HIS A 161 -16.72 -13.98 24.57
CA HIS A 161 -17.97 -13.76 25.29
C HIS A 161 -19.00 -13.03 24.43
N LYS A 162 -18.56 -12.05 23.65
CA LYS A 162 -19.43 -11.26 22.76
C LYS A 162 -19.58 -11.88 21.37
N LYS A 163 -18.72 -12.85 21.02
CA LYS A 163 -18.60 -13.44 19.69
C LYS A 163 -18.40 -12.38 18.61
N ARG A 164 -17.49 -11.45 18.87
CA ARG A 164 -17.19 -10.28 18.02
C ARG A 164 -15.70 -9.98 18.04
N TYR A 165 -15.21 -9.43 16.93
CA TYR A 165 -13.90 -8.80 16.90
C TYR A 165 -13.98 -7.41 17.51
N GLU A 166 -13.16 -7.12 18.52
CA GLU A 166 -13.13 -5.82 19.18
C GLU A 166 -11.86 -5.06 18.85
N ILE A 167 -12.01 -3.76 18.63
CA ILE A 167 -10.91 -2.84 18.36
C ILE A 167 -10.42 -2.28 19.71
N ILE A 168 -9.16 -2.52 20.06
CA ILE A 168 -8.54 -2.04 21.31
C ILE A 168 -7.63 -0.84 21.11
N GLY A 169 -7.23 -0.59 19.86
CA GLY A 169 -6.50 0.61 19.47
C GLY A 169 -6.70 0.87 17.99
N GLU A 170 -6.81 2.13 17.59
CA GLU A 170 -6.91 2.53 16.20
C GLU A 170 -6.22 3.85 15.90
N THR A 171 -6.11 4.18 14.61
CA THR A 171 -5.71 5.53 14.23
C THR A 171 -6.82 6.54 14.54
N LEU A 172 -6.47 7.67 15.14
CA LEU A 172 -7.40 8.75 15.46
C LEU A 172 -7.71 9.64 14.23
N ASP A 173 -6.93 9.53 13.16
CA ASP A 173 -7.07 10.36 11.96
C ASP A 173 -7.03 9.58 10.64
N ILE A 174 -5.84 9.36 10.08
CA ILE A 174 -5.62 8.69 8.81
C ILE A 174 -4.86 7.39 9.04
N ALA A 175 -5.17 6.37 8.24
CA ALA A 175 -4.43 5.12 8.28
C ALA A 175 -3.00 5.30 7.75
N ILE A 176 -2.11 4.43 8.22
CA ILE A 176 -0.68 4.46 7.86
C ILE A 176 -0.46 4.30 6.37
N GLY A 177 -1.23 3.45 5.69
CA GLY A 177 -1.12 3.32 4.24
C GLY A 177 -1.41 4.66 3.54
N ASN A 178 -2.41 5.43 4.00
CA ASN A 178 -2.69 6.77 3.49
C ASN A 178 -1.56 7.77 3.78
N VAL A 179 -0.91 7.68 4.95
CA VAL A 179 0.28 8.49 5.28
C VAL A 179 1.41 8.23 4.29
N ILE A 180 1.67 6.95 4.00
CA ILE A 180 2.69 6.52 3.04
C ILE A 180 2.32 6.99 1.63
N ASP A 181 1.08 6.79 1.20
CA ASP A 181 0.59 7.20 -0.13
C ASP A 181 0.64 8.72 -0.32
N ARG A 182 0.25 9.51 0.69
CA ARG A 182 0.37 10.98 0.66
C ARG A 182 1.83 11.41 0.60
N SER A 183 2.71 10.74 1.34
CA SER A 183 4.15 11.03 1.31
C SER A 183 4.74 10.72 -0.06
N ALA A 184 4.39 9.58 -0.66
CA ALA A 184 4.77 9.20 -2.02
C ALA A 184 4.33 10.27 -3.03
N ARG A 185 3.09 10.77 -2.88
CA ARG A 185 2.53 11.83 -3.72
C ARG A 185 3.33 13.12 -3.65
N ILE A 186 3.64 13.60 -2.45
CA ILE A 186 4.42 14.83 -2.22
C ILE A 186 5.81 14.69 -2.83
N LEU A 187 6.43 13.51 -2.69
CA LEU A 187 7.76 13.20 -3.20
C LEU A 187 7.78 12.86 -4.71
N ARG A 188 6.62 12.84 -5.38
CA ARG A 188 6.46 12.44 -6.78
C ARG A 188 7.02 11.03 -7.06
N ILE A 189 6.79 10.10 -6.14
CA ILE A 189 7.14 8.68 -6.28
C ILE A 189 6.04 7.98 -7.11
N SER A 190 6.43 6.96 -7.88
CA SER A 190 5.51 6.18 -8.72
C SER A 190 4.42 5.50 -7.87
N ASN A 191 3.19 5.45 -8.41
CA ASN A 191 2.09 4.67 -7.84
C ASN A 191 2.06 3.21 -8.35
N SER A 192 2.94 2.84 -9.29
CA SER A 192 3.03 1.48 -9.86
C SER A 192 4.24 0.72 -9.30
N PRO A 193 4.10 -0.54 -8.84
CA PRO A 193 2.85 -1.30 -8.69
C PRO A 193 1.99 -0.80 -7.52
N SER A 194 2.62 -0.22 -6.48
CA SER A 194 1.95 0.53 -5.43
C SER A 194 2.85 1.64 -4.87
N PRO A 195 2.28 2.73 -4.31
CA PRO A 195 3.08 3.81 -3.73
C PRO A 195 3.89 3.32 -2.51
N GLY A 196 3.26 2.51 -1.65
CA GLY A 196 3.91 1.95 -0.47
C GLY A 196 5.14 1.09 -0.77
N TYR A 197 5.06 0.24 -1.80
CA TYR A 197 6.20 -0.54 -2.27
C TYR A 197 7.36 0.36 -2.72
N ASN A 198 7.09 1.39 -3.52
CA ASN A 198 8.14 2.28 -4.01
C ASN A 198 8.78 3.13 -2.90
N VAL A 199 8.01 3.52 -1.87
CA VAL A 199 8.54 4.18 -0.67
C VAL A 199 9.45 3.23 0.11
N GLU A 200 9.11 1.94 0.19
CA GLU A 200 9.95 0.90 0.78
C GLU A 200 11.27 0.73 0.03
N ILE A 201 11.23 0.57 -1.30
CA ILE A 201 12.43 0.43 -2.13
C ILE A 201 13.37 1.63 -1.97
N LEU A 202 12.83 2.85 -1.91
CA LEU A 202 13.66 4.04 -1.65
C LEU A 202 14.23 4.07 -0.24
N ALA A 203 13.50 3.61 0.77
CA ALA A 203 14.02 3.51 2.13
C ALA A 203 15.16 2.50 2.25
N ARG A 204 15.08 1.36 1.55
CA ARG A 204 16.15 0.34 1.53
C ARG A 204 17.47 0.90 1.00
N LYS A 205 17.43 1.87 0.08
CA LYS A 205 18.62 2.57 -0.44
C LYS A 205 19.35 3.46 0.58
N LYS A 206 18.94 3.46 1.86
CA LYS A 206 19.62 4.19 2.95
C LYS A 206 21.11 3.85 3.07
N TYR A 207 21.51 2.61 2.78
CA TYR A 207 22.92 2.17 2.82
C TYR A 207 23.82 2.98 1.88
N LEU A 208 23.31 3.40 0.71
CA LEU A 208 24.07 4.21 -0.25
C LEU A 208 24.50 5.55 0.36
N LEU A 209 23.66 6.15 1.20
CA LEU A 209 24.00 7.40 1.91
C LEU A 209 25.15 7.17 2.91
N ASN A 210 25.15 6.02 3.58
CA ASN A 210 26.21 5.64 4.52
C ASN A 210 27.53 5.37 3.77
N LEU A 211 27.48 4.72 2.61
CA LEU A 211 28.65 4.47 1.76
C LEU A 211 29.27 5.78 1.25
N GLU A 212 28.47 6.73 0.79
CA GLU A 212 28.98 8.04 0.38
C GLU A 212 29.63 8.81 1.54
N LYS A 213 29.04 8.76 2.75
CA LYS A 213 29.62 9.38 3.95
C LYS A 213 30.97 8.72 4.31
N LYS A 214 31.09 7.39 4.20
CA LYS A 214 32.37 6.67 4.39
C LYS A 214 33.41 7.07 3.34
N LYS A 215 33.03 7.16 2.05
CA LYS A 215 33.91 7.63 0.96
C LYS A 215 34.41 9.06 1.17
N LYS A 216 33.51 9.97 1.57
CA LYS A 216 33.88 11.36 1.92
C LYS A 216 34.87 11.42 3.10
N LYS A 217 34.68 10.59 4.14
CA LYS A 217 35.62 10.50 5.26
C LYS A 217 36.99 9.95 4.85
N LYS A 218 37.05 8.93 3.97
CA LYS A 218 38.31 8.38 3.45
C LYS A 218 39.06 9.35 2.53
N ASN A 219 38.34 10.18 1.78
CA ASN A 219 38.92 11.17 0.86
C ASN A 219 39.16 12.54 1.51
N ALA A 220 38.87 12.70 2.81
CA ALA A 220 39.20 13.91 3.55
C ALA A 220 40.72 13.99 3.74
N PRO A 221 41.38 15.13 3.48
CA PRO A 221 42.82 15.24 3.67
C PRO A 221 43.18 14.91 5.12
N ILE A 222 44.10 13.97 5.29
CA ILE A 222 44.70 13.65 6.59
C ILE A 222 45.46 14.89 7.04
N GLY A 223 44.86 15.65 7.96
CA GLY A 223 45.50 16.80 8.56
C GLY A 223 46.69 16.36 9.41
N GLY A 224 47.89 16.77 9.00
CA GLY A 224 49.05 16.97 9.88
C GLY A 224 49.81 15.71 10.31
N SER A 225 50.82 15.36 9.51
CA SER A 225 52.01 14.64 10.00
C SER A 225 52.59 15.34 11.24
N PHE A 226 52.56 14.69 12.39
CA PHE A 226 53.47 14.98 13.49
C PHE A 226 54.87 14.57 13.05
N ALA A 227 55.76 15.53 12.83
CA ALA A 227 57.20 15.32 12.72
C ALA A 227 57.91 16.42 13.52
N GLY A 228 58.76 16.00 14.47
CA GLY A 228 59.30 16.81 15.54
C GLY A 228 60.47 17.75 15.18
N GLY A 229 60.86 18.53 16.18
CA GLY A 229 62.03 19.40 16.18
C GLY A 229 62.09 20.28 17.43
N GLU A 230 63.18 20.16 18.18
CA GLU A 230 63.53 20.55 19.55
C GLU A 230 63.48 22.05 19.98
N PRO A 231 63.68 22.35 21.29
CA PRO A 231 63.34 23.63 21.92
C PRO A 231 64.52 24.60 22.02
N HIS A 232 64.27 25.90 21.86
CA HIS A 232 65.20 26.94 22.28
C HIS A 232 64.49 28.07 23.04
N GLY A 233 65.04 28.37 24.22
CA GLY A 233 64.56 29.38 25.14
C GLY A 233 65.07 30.78 24.81
N GLY A 234 64.35 31.77 25.34
CA GLY A 234 64.72 33.18 25.30
C GLY A 234 63.60 34.05 25.87
N SER A 235 63.82 34.59 27.06
CA SER A 235 62.93 35.49 27.80
C SER A 235 62.90 36.90 27.20
N ALA A 236 61.70 37.48 27.02
CA ALA A 236 61.46 38.91 27.19
C ALA A 236 59.95 39.19 27.30
N ALA A 237 59.56 39.86 28.39
CA ALA A 237 58.22 40.37 28.64
C ALA A 237 57.91 41.59 27.73
N ASN A 238 56.71 41.64 27.16
CA ASN A 238 56.00 42.88 26.81
C ASN A 238 54.51 42.61 26.47
N GLU A 239 53.63 43.25 27.26
CA GLU A 239 52.22 43.64 27.05
C GLU A 239 51.12 42.61 26.67
N PRO A 240 49.90 42.75 27.25
CA PRO A 240 48.81 41.82 27.01
C PRO A 240 48.02 42.21 25.76
N ASN A 241 48.39 41.66 24.61
CA ASN A 241 47.50 41.62 23.45
C ASN A 241 46.62 40.37 23.51
N THR A 242 45.33 40.59 23.73
CA THR A 242 44.24 39.60 23.64
C THR A 242 44.34 38.72 22.39
N PRO A 243 44.42 37.38 22.50
CA PRO A 243 44.19 36.51 21.36
C PRO A 243 42.69 36.32 21.19
N ARG A 244 42.17 36.81 20.07
CA ARG A 244 40.84 36.47 19.55
C ARG A 244 40.74 34.95 19.42
N THR A 245 39.97 34.31 20.30
CA THR A 245 39.45 32.96 20.08
C THR A 245 38.41 33.01 18.95
N HIS A 246 38.88 32.92 17.72
CA HIS A 246 38.04 32.57 16.57
C HIS A 246 38.41 31.17 16.08
N ASP A 247 38.39 30.19 16.99
CA ASP A 247 37.98 28.85 16.58
C ASP A 247 36.48 28.90 16.31
N LYS A 248 36.15 29.33 15.07
CA LYS A 248 34.84 29.01 14.52
C LYS A 248 34.77 27.48 14.53
N PRO A 249 33.77 26.86 15.17
CA PRO A 249 33.58 25.43 15.00
C PRO A 249 33.46 25.19 13.49
N VAL A 250 34.26 24.24 13.00
CA VAL A 250 34.17 23.72 11.65
C VAL A 250 32.68 23.51 11.37
N ARG A 251 32.10 24.33 10.49
CA ARG A 251 30.68 24.24 10.13
C ARG A 251 30.45 22.80 9.70
N ALA A 252 29.68 22.05 10.50
CA ALA A 252 29.20 20.73 10.13
C ALA A 252 28.61 20.78 8.71
N ASP A 253 28.91 19.76 7.90
CA ASP A 253 28.44 19.64 6.52
C ASP A 253 26.93 19.96 6.47
N PRO A 254 26.44 20.95 5.70
CA PRO A 254 25.12 21.57 5.93
C PRO A 254 23.90 20.66 5.74
N CYS A 255 24.08 19.39 5.36
CA CYS A 255 23.02 18.39 5.19
C CYS A 255 23.62 16.98 5.37
N ASP A 256 23.74 16.49 6.61
CA ASP A 256 23.96 15.06 6.81
C ASP A 256 22.68 14.28 6.46
N TYR A 257 22.68 13.63 5.30
CA TYR A 257 21.55 12.80 4.85
C TYR A 257 21.49 11.45 5.58
N THR A 258 22.49 11.13 6.42
CA THR A 258 22.52 9.86 7.15
C THR A 258 21.73 9.87 8.44
N GLU A 259 21.45 11.04 9.01
CA GLU A 259 20.66 11.18 10.24
C GLU A 259 19.16 10.99 9.99
N LEU A 260 18.44 10.57 11.04
CA LEU A 260 16.99 10.47 11.00
C LEU A 260 16.35 11.87 11.02
N LEU A 261 15.37 12.07 10.15
CA LEU A 261 14.52 13.26 10.20
C LEU A 261 13.48 13.12 11.29
N PHE A 262 13.22 14.22 11.99
CA PHE A 262 12.19 14.26 13.03
C PHE A 262 10.79 14.13 12.41
N PHE A 263 10.00 13.20 12.95
CA PHE A 263 8.55 13.17 12.81
C PHE A 263 7.92 13.12 14.22
N PRO A 264 6.74 13.74 14.43
CA PRO A 264 6.04 13.64 15.71
C PRO A 264 5.78 12.18 16.07
N TYR A 265 6.08 11.81 17.32
CA TYR A 265 5.82 10.48 17.84
C TYR A 265 4.58 10.53 18.74
N THR A 266 3.41 10.23 18.18
CA THR A 266 2.09 10.54 18.73
C THR A 266 1.30 9.27 19.03
N ILE A 267 1.43 8.79 20.27
CA ILE A 267 0.68 7.64 20.82
C ILE A 267 -0.14 8.11 22.02
N LYS A 268 -1.42 7.72 22.07
CA LYS A 268 -2.31 7.97 23.20
C LYS A 268 -2.96 6.64 23.62
N GLY A 269 -2.45 6.04 24.70
CA GLY A 269 -2.89 4.70 25.10
C GLY A 269 -2.48 3.64 24.06
N MET A 270 -3.45 3.00 23.41
CA MET A 270 -3.23 2.09 22.27
C MET A 270 -3.55 2.74 20.92
N ASP A 271 -3.96 4.01 20.92
CA ASP A 271 -4.29 4.76 19.70
C ASP A 271 -3.09 5.56 19.20
N ILE A 272 -3.08 5.81 17.89
CA ILE A 272 -2.02 6.57 17.21
C ILE A 272 -2.59 7.67 16.33
N SER A 273 -1.79 8.67 16.02
CA SER A 273 -2.17 9.78 15.16
C SER A 273 -1.03 10.12 14.21
N PHE A 274 -1.35 10.46 12.97
CA PHE A 274 -0.39 10.86 11.94
C PHE A 274 -0.68 12.26 11.37
N SER A 275 -1.56 13.02 12.03
CA SER A 275 -1.84 14.40 11.68
C SER A 275 -0.56 15.23 11.60
N GLY A 276 -0.40 15.98 10.49
CA GLY A 276 0.74 16.85 10.24
C GLY A 276 1.97 16.17 9.61
N TYR A 277 1.96 14.86 9.38
CA TYR A 277 3.08 14.18 8.70
C TYR A 277 3.33 14.73 7.28
N ASP A 278 2.26 15.06 6.55
CA ASP A 278 2.32 15.69 5.23
C ASP A 278 3.04 17.05 5.25
N TYR A 279 2.83 17.84 6.30
CA TYR A 279 3.56 19.09 6.54
C TYR A 279 5.05 18.83 6.71
N TYR A 280 5.47 17.84 7.51
CA TYR A 280 6.89 17.53 7.71
C TYR A 280 7.55 17.04 6.42
N VAL A 281 6.91 16.12 5.70
CA VAL A 281 7.39 15.63 4.40
C VAL A 281 7.56 16.80 3.42
N SER A 282 6.53 17.66 3.32
CA SER A 282 6.58 18.86 2.46
C SER A 282 7.69 19.81 2.89
N LYS A 283 7.83 20.10 4.18
CA LYS A 283 8.88 20.97 4.73
C LYS A 283 10.28 20.45 4.40
N TYR A 284 10.53 19.16 4.58
CA TYR A 284 11.83 18.56 4.28
C TYR A 284 12.12 18.54 2.77
N PHE A 285 11.10 18.38 1.94
CA PHE A 285 11.24 18.37 0.49
C PHE A 285 11.35 19.79 -0.12
N SER A 286 10.56 20.77 0.34
CA SER A 286 10.56 22.16 -0.15
C SER A 286 11.85 22.92 0.15
N ARG A 287 12.54 22.61 1.27
CA ARG A 287 13.88 23.17 1.57
C ARG A 287 14.92 22.81 0.51
N TYR A 288 14.68 21.76 -0.28
CA TYR A 288 15.51 21.43 -1.45
C TYR A 288 15.11 22.26 -2.70
N LEU A 289 13.82 22.34 -3.02
CA LEU A 289 13.32 23.08 -4.20
C LEU A 289 13.76 24.57 -4.19
N THR A 290 13.74 25.21 -3.04
CA THR A 290 14.19 26.61 -2.86
C THR A 290 15.69 26.84 -3.04
N LYS A 291 16.57 25.83 -2.84
CA LYS A 291 18.01 25.95 -3.16
C LYS A 291 18.26 26.06 -4.67
N ARG A 292 17.36 25.52 -5.49
CA ARG A 292 17.38 25.61 -6.96
C ARG A 292 17.11 27.04 -7.45
N GLY A 293 16.21 27.76 -6.78
CA GLY A 293 15.86 29.16 -7.11
C GLY A 293 16.95 30.20 -6.80
N LYS A 294 17.90 29.90 -5.91
CA LYS A 294 19.03 30.81 -5.60
C LYS A 294 20.27 30.59 -6.48
N LYS A 295 20.42 29.43 -7.12
CA LYS A 295 21.50 29.17 -8.10
C LYS A 295 21.16 29.61 -9.53
N GLY A 296 19.89 29.94 -9.82
CA GLY A 296 19.42 30.37 -11.15
C GLY A 296 19.29 31.89 -11.36
N LYS A 297 19.71 32.75 -10.41
CA LYS A 297 19.72 34.21 -10.58
C LYS A 297 21.15 34.76 -10.68
N GLY A 298 21.93 34.18 -11.59
CA GLY A 298 23.22 34.70 -12.01
C GLY A 298 23.26 34.76 -13.53
N GLY A 299 22.93 35.91 -14.09
CA GLY A 299 23.12 36.22 -15.51
C GLY A 299 21.91 36.01 -16.40
N GLU A 300 21.01 37.00 -16.44
CA GLU A 300 20.33 37.38 -17.68
C GLU A 300 19.92 38.86 -17.56
N ASN A 301 20.54 39.69 -18.41
CA ASN A 301 20.25 41.12 -18.50
C ASN A 301 18.80 41.31 -18.96
N ALA A 302 17.98 41.91 -18.10
CA ALA A 302 16.65 42.36 -18.49
C ALA A 302 16.75 43.47 -19.56
N PRO A 303 16.01 43.38 -20.70
CA PRO A 303 16.00 44.47 -21.65
C PRO A 303 15.21 45.65 -21.07
N LYS A 304 15.84 46.82 -21.05
CA LYS A 304 15.21 48.09 -20.68
C LYS A 304 14.01 48.36 -21.58
N ARG A 305 12.80 48.31 -21.01
CA ARG A 305 11.58 48.79 -21.67
C ARG A 305 11.64 50.33 -21.75
N LYS A 306 11.84 50.86 -22.96
CA LYS A 306 11.64 52.29 -23.29
C LYS A 306 10.20 52.68 -22.98
N LYS A 307 9.99 53.63 -22.06
CA LYS A 307 8.74 54.38 -21.95
C LYS A 307 8.59 55.22 -23.22
N ARG A 308 7.53 54.99 -24.00
CA ARG A 308 7.01 55.97 -24.95
C ARG A 308 5.96 56.81 -24.21
N HIS A 309 6.26 58.09 -24.12
CA HIS A 309 5.29 59.14 -23.83
C HIS A 309 4.38 59.30 -25.05
N GLU A 310 3.08 59.19 -24.86
CA GLU A 310 2.09 59.89 -25.68
C GLU A 310 1.13 60.57 -24.70
N GLY A 311 1.04 61.88 -24.82
CA GLY A 311 0.11 62.73 -24.08
C GLY A 311 -1.25 62.77 -24.77
N GLY A 312 -2.29 62.97 -23.97
CA GLY A 312 -3.66 63.21 -24.39
C GLY A 312 -4.49 63.55 -23.16
N GLU A 313 -5.26 64.62 -23.25
CA GLU A 313 -5.68 65.52 -22.18
C GLU A 313 -6.88 65.08 -21.32
N ALA A 314 -6.92 65.68 -20.13
CA ALA A 314 -8.07 66.26 -19.40
C ALA A 314 -9.40 65.48 -19.28
N ASN A 315 -9.78 65.17 -18.03
CA ASN A 315 -10.71 65.96 -17.18
C ASN A 315 -11.55 65.07 -16.25
N GLY A 316 -11.69 65.50 -14.98
CA GLY A 316 -12.95 65.34 -14.24
C GLY A 316 -12.97 64.39 -13.03
N GLY A 317 -12.76 64.96 -11.84
CA GLY A 317 -13.78 64.92 -10.78
C GLY A 317 -13.71 63.89 -9.63
N GLY A 318 -13.55 64.41 -8.40
CA GLY A 318 -14.10 63.90 -7.12
C GLY A 318 -13.33 62.75 -6.44
N ARG A 319 -12.66 62.92 -5.29
CA ARG A 319 -13.21 63.00 -3.90
C ARG A 319 -14.30 61.94 -3.65
N SER A 320 -14.30 61.09 -2.63
CA SER A 320 -13.72 61.18 -1.28
C SER A 320 -13.88 59.83 -0.55
N ASP A 321 -13.01 59.64 0.44
CA ASP A 321 -13.19 59.06 1.77
C ASP A 321 -13.67 57.61 2.02
N ALA A 322 -12.94 57.04 2.97
CA ALA A 322 -13.18 55.82 3.70
C ALA A 322 -14.44 55.93 4.57
N ASP A 323 -15.09 54.79 4.86
CA ASP A 323 -15.19 54.33 6.24
C ASP A 323 -15.72 52.89 6.32
N SER A 324 -15.21 52.22 7.33
CA SER A 324 -15.60 50.93 7.92
C SER A 324 -17.04 50.91 8.46
N VAL A 325 -17.65 49.72 8.55
CA VAL A 325 -18.16 49.07 9.78
C VAL A 325 -19.10 47.88 9.43
N ASN A 326 -19.01 46.86 10.29
CA ASN A 326 -19.75 45.60 10.46
C ASN A 326 -21.26 45.58 10.15
N GLY A 327 -21.77 44.38 9.88
CA GLY A 327 -23.18 44.00 10.01
C GLY A 327 -23.39 42.51 9.71
N GLU A 328 -23.93 41.78 10.68
CA GLU A 328 -24.27 40.35 10.70
C GLU A 328 -25.55 40.01 9.90
N GLU A 329 -25.73 38.70 9.68
CA GLU A 329 -26.99 37.93 9.49
C GLU A 329 -27.91 38.24 8.29
N ASP A 330 -28.14 37.24 7.42
CA ASP A 330 -29.39 36.47 7.41
C ASP A 330 -29.47 35.43 6.28
N ASP A 331 -30.11 34.31 6.61
CA ASP A 331 -30.55 33.22 5.75
C ASP A 331 -31.51 33.69 4.65
N HIS A 332 -31.51 33.01 3.48
CA HIS A 332 -32.75 32.51 2.86
C HIS A 332 -32.46 31.62 1.64
N ALA A 333 -33.19 30.49 1.63
CA ALA A 333 -33.34 29.56 0.53
C ALA A 333 -34.24 30.15 -0.57
N ASP A 334 -34.01 29.76 -1.82
CA ASP A 334 -35.02 29.85 -2.88
C ASP A 334 -34.92 28.66 -3.84
N ASP A 335 -36.07 28.00 -3.99
CA ASP A 335 -36.34 26.82 -4.79
C ASP A 335 -37.71 27.07 -5.46
N ALA A 336 -37.75 27.25 -6.79
CA ALA A 336 -38.97 27.19 -7.62
C ALA A 336 -38.58 27.29 -9.11
N ALA A 337 -38.66 26.21 -9.89
CA ALA A 337 -39.84 25.72 -10.62
C ALA A 337 -40.21 26.54 -11.88
N ASN A 338 -40.08 25.91 -13.06
CA ASN A 338 -40.82 26.33 -14.25
C ASN A 338 -41.28 25.11 -15.08
N ARG A 339 -42.59 24.83 -15.05
CA ARG A 339 -43.36 24.00 -16.02
C ARG A 339 -43.98 25.03 -17.00
N GLY A 340 -43.91 24.96 -18.33
CA GLY A 340 -44.30 23.88 -19.25
C GLY A 340 -45.63 24.26 -19.94
N ASN A 341 -45.71 24.31 -21.29
CA ASN A 341 -46.94 24.10 -22.11
C ASN A 341 -46.67 24.10 -23.66
N PRO A 342 -47.60 23.71 -24.57
CA PRO A 342 -47.57 22.39 -25.25
C PRO A 342 -47.77 22.37 -26.81
N ILE A 343 -47.47 21.19 -27.39
CA ILE A 343 -48.04 20.39 -28.52
C ILE A 343 -48.48 21.05 -29.86
N ALA A 344 -47.94 20.52 -30.98
CA ALA A 344 -48.68 20.17 -32.22
C ALA A 344 -47.92 19.08 -33.02
N GLY A 345 -48.63 18.07 -33.53
CA GLY A 345 -48.05 16.86 -34.15
C GLY A 345 -48.04 16.84 -35.68
N ALA A 346 -47.30 15.88 -36.26
CA ALA A 346 -47.51 15.33 -37.60
C ALA A 346 -46.77 13.99 -37.82
N ALA A 347 -47.53 13.01 -38.29
CA ALA A 347 -47.27 11.92 -39.25
C ALA A 347 -46.05 10.97 -39.14
N ASN A 348 -46.39 9.67 -39.26
CA ASN A 348 -45.53 8.51 -39.55
C ASN A 348 -44.63 8.70 -40.79
N ASP A 349 -43.33 8.38 -40.65
CA ASP A 349 -42.59 7.66 -41.67
C ASP A 349 -41.87 6.45 -41.06
N GLY A 350 -41.83 5.37 -41.81
CA GLY A 350 -41.13 4.15 -41.44
C GLY A 350 -39.66 4.30 -41.77
N SER A 351 -38.85 4.51 -40.75
CA SER A 351 -37.40 4.33 -40.82
C SER A 351 -36.91 3.67 -39.54
N THR A 352 -36.15 2.58 -39.70
CA THR A 352 -35.59 1.76 -38.64
C THR A 352 -34.65 2.63 -37.79
N GLN A 353 -35.14 3.16 -36.66
CA GLN A 353 -34.29 3.90 -35.74
C GLN A 353 -33.28 2.95 -35.10
N GLN A 354 -32.04 3.01 -35.59
CA GLN A 354 -30.88 2.53 -34.85
C GLN A 354 -30.88 3.20 -33.48
N PHE A 355 -31.03 2.41 -32.42
CA PHE A 355 -30.75 2.85 -31.07
C PHE A 355 -29.35 3.49 -31.03
N PRO A 356 -29.20 4.72 -30.50
CA PRO A 356 -27.89 5.34 -30.40
C PRO A 356 -27.04 4.48 -29.47
N GLN A 357 -25.99 3.87 -30.04
CA GLN A 357 -24.93 3.24 -29.28
C GLN A 357 -24.42 4.26 -28.25
N PRO A 358 -24.34 3.92 -26.96
CA PRO A 358 -23.79 4.85 -25.98
C PRO A 358 -22.35 5.16 -26.38
N ASN A 359 -22.08 6.43 -26.69
CA ASN A 359 -20.75 6.91 -27.05
C ASN A 359 -19.72 6.44 -26.00
N LEU A 360 -18.89 5.49 -26.41
CA LEU A 360 -17.92 4.78 -25.59
C LEU A 360 -16.65 5.62 -25.36
N SER A 361 -16.79 6.90 -25.04
CA SER A 361 -15.66 7.82 -24.80
C SER A 361 -14.88 7.51 -23.51
N ILE A 362 -15.34 6.54 -22.70
CA ILE A 362 -14.65 6.04 -21.51
C ILE A 362 -13.38 5.25 -21.89
N ARG A 363 -13.31 4.68 -23.11
CA ARG A 363 -12.22 3.77 -23.55
C ARG A 363 -10.82 4.35 -23.38
N ALA A 364 -10.63 5.64 -23.68
CA ALA A 364 -9.28 6.23 -23.72
C ALA A 364 -8.66 6.51 -22.35
N SER A 365 -9.45 6.63 -21.27
CA SER A 365 -8.96 7.03 -19.94
C SER A 365 -8.61 5.86 -19.00
N VAL A 366 -9.11 4.66 -19.31
CA VAL A 366 -8.93 3.46 -18.48
C VAL A 366 -7.84 2.54 -19.05
N GLN A 367 -7.60 2.58 -20.37
CA GLN A 367 -6.51 1.84 -21.01
C GLN A 367 -5.15 2.47 -20.67
N GLY A 368 -4.33 1.76 -19.89
CA GLY A 368 -2.96 2.16 -19.52
C GLY A 368 -2.77 2.55 -18.05
N SER A 369 -3.84 2.79 -17.29
CA SER A 369 -3.80 3.15 -15.86
C SER A 369 -4.07 1.96 -14.93
N SER A 370 -3.91 0.73 -15.43
CA SER A 370 -4.23 -0.47 -14.64
C SER A 370 -3.42 -1.67 -15.12
N TYR A 371 -3.04 -2.54 -14.18
CA TYR A 371 -2.45 -3.83 -14.46
C TYR A 371 -3.34 -4.97 -13.98
N TYR A 372 -3.17 -6.13 -14.61
CA TYR A 372 -3.95 -7.34 -14.38
C TYR A 372 -3.05 -8.44 -13.84
N GLU A 373 -3.52 -9.12 -12.81
CA GLU A 373 -2.83 -10.23 -12.17
C GLU A 373 -3.72 -11.46 -12.27
N GLU A 374 -3.25 -12.43 -13.06
CA GLU A 374 -3.86 -13.74 -13.14
C GLU A 374 -3.26 -14.67 -12.10
N ASN A 375 -4.11 -15.49 -11.49
CA ASN A 375 -3.68 -16.56 -10.59
C ASN A 375 -2.71 -16.03 -9.53
N VAL A 376 -3.18 -15.15 -8.64
CA VAL A 376 -2.42 -14.64 -7.47
C VAL A 376 -1.95 -15.78 -6.50
N VAL A 377 -2.20 -17.03 -6.90
CA VAL A 377 -1.60 -18.34 -6.58
C VAL A 377 -2.36 -19.13 -5.52
N CYS A 378 -2.87 -20.27 -5.98
CA CYS A 378 -3.72 -21.25 -5.31
C CYS A 378 -2.98 -22.24 -4.38
N SER A 379 -1.68 -22.08 -4.17
CA SER A 379 -0.89 -22.96 -3.31
C SER A 379 -0.36 -22.18 -2.11
N SER A 380 -0.74 -22.63 -0.90
CA SER A 380 -0.14 -22.18 0.35
C SER A 380 1.28 -22.78 0.43
N GLY A 381 2.21 -22.25 -0.36
CA GLY A 381 3.62 -22.61 -0.30
C GLY A 381 4.24 -22.15 1.03
N GLY A 382 4.11 -22.99 2.06
CA GLY A 382 5.14 -23.27 3.07
C GLY A 382 5.87 -22.13 3.79
N LYS A 383 5.38 -20.89 3.85
CA LYS A 383 5.95 -19.90 4.77
C LYS A 383 5.60 -20.31 6.21
N ARG A 384 6.61 -20.78 6.95
CA ARG A 384 6.48 -21.12 8.38
C ARG A 384 6.21 -19.84 9.17
N ASN A 385 5.36 -19.93 10.19
CA ASN A 385 5.25 -18.83 11.14
C ASN A 385 6.58 -18.67 11.88
N TYR A 386 6.89 -17.44 12.26
CA TYR A 386 8.08 -17.19 13.05
C TYR A 386 7.78 -17.54 14.52
N GLY A 387 8.65 -18.34 15.12
CA GLY A 387 8.43 -18.94 16.43
C GLY A 387 7.67 -20.28 16.41
N GLU A 388 7.46 -20.92 15.24
CA GLU A 388 7.04 -22.32 15.15
C GLU A 388 8.24 -23.28 15.14
N GLY A 389 8.49 -23.94 16.28
CA GLY A 389 9.62 -24.85 16.54
C GLY A 389 10.27 -24.55 17.90
N GLU A 390 10.97 -25.51 18.52
CA GLU A 390 11.53 -25.36 19.89
C GLU A 390 12.66 -24.31 20.04
N HIS A 391 13.11 -23.66 18.96
CA HIS A 391 14.17 -22.65 19.05
C HIS A 391 13.92 -21.48 18.09
N TYR A 392 13.98 -20.25 18.62
CA TYR A 392 14.41 -19.11 17.80
C TYR A 392 15.83 -19.45 17.34
N ALA A 393 16.09 -19.50 16.03
CA ALA A 393 17.45 -19.73 15.55
C ALA A 393 18.38 -18.69 16.22
N GLU A 394 19.37 -19.19 16.97
CA GLU A 394 20.32 -18.36 17.72
C GLU A 394 21.11 -17.43 16.77
N GLU A 395 21.18 -17.80 15.48
CA GLU A 395 21.90 -17.09 14.41
C GLU A 395 21.07 -16.04 13.64
N ASP A 396 19.77 -15.91 13.90
CA ASP A 396 18.95 -14.89 13.23
C ASP A 396 19.11 -13.54 13.95
N ASP A 397 20.12 -12.76 13.52
CA ASP A 397 20.51 -11.46 14.09
C ASP A 397 19.43 -10.38 13.91
N CYS A 398 18.36 -10.70 13.16
CA CYS A 398 17.27 -9.82 12.82
C CYS A 398 17.78 -8.48 12.24
N ALA A 399 18.99 -8.40 11.68
CA ALA A 399 19.48 -7.17 11.09
C ALA A 399 18.46 -6.67 10.06
N ILE A 400 18.31 -5.34 9.94
CA ILE A 400 17.48 -4.80 8.88
C ILE A 400 18.20 -5.19 7.60
N GLU A 401 17.71 -6.22 6.91
CA GLU A 401 18.24 -6.63 5.61
C GLU A 401 18.29 -5.38 4.70
N THR A 402 19.49 -4.83 4.58
CA THR A 402 19.80 -3.80 3.59
C THR A 402 20.51 -4.52 2.47
N GLU A 403 20.41 -4.05 1.22
CA GLU A 403 21.05 -4.76 0.08
C GLU A 403 22.58 -4.95 0.23
N SER A 404 23.22 -4.37 1.25
CA SER A 404 24.59 -4.74 1.65
C SER A 404 24.73 -6.19 2.09
N ASP A 405 23.67 -6.81 2.59
CA ASP A 405 23.71 -8.15 3.21
C ASP A 405 23.63 -9.26 2.14
N PHE A 406 23.32 -8.89 0.89
CA PHE A 406 23.30 -9.78 -0.28
C PHE A 406 24.66 -9.85 -1.02
N PHE A 407 25.56 -8.89 -0.77
CA PHE A 407 26.85 -8.79 -1.49
C PHE A 407 28.06 -9.21 -0.65
N ASP A 408 27.89 -9.49 0.65
CA ASP A 408 28.98 -9.91 1.53
C ASP A 408 29.21 -11.43 1.55
N SER A 409 28.34 -12.22 0.91
CA SER A 409 28.45 -13.69 0.88
C SER A 409 29.26 -14.25 -0.30
N SER A 410 30.01 -13.43 -1.03
CA SER A 410 30.81 -13.88 -2.18
C SER A 410 32.34 -13.74 -2.03
N GLU A 411 32.85 -13.50 -0.82
CA GLU A 411 34.30 -13.47 -0.56
C GLU A 411 34.74 -14.43 0.56
N GLU A 412 34.35 -15.71 0.47
CA GLU A 412 35.17 -16.78 1.08
C GLU A 412 36.11 -17.33 0.00
N GLN A 413 37.33 -16.79 -0.01
CA GLN A 413 38.48 -17.35 -0.74
C GLN A 413 38.80 -18.73 -0.16
N PRO A 414 38.80 -19.82 -0.96
CA PRO A 414 39.27 -21.11 -0.47
C PRO A 414 40.80 -21.10 -0.36
N SER A 415 41.29 -21.37 0.85
CA SER A 415 42.68 -21.64 1.17
C SER A 415 43.22 -22.83 0.36
N SER A 416 44.45 -22.67 -0.13
CA SER A 416 45.29 -23.65 -0.82
C SER A 416 45.40 -25.02 -0.13
N GLY A 417 45.28 -26.11 -0.92
CA GLY A 417 45.61 -27.47 -0.49
C GLY A 417 45.59 -28.51 -1.62
N SER A 418 46.76 -28.72 -2.23
CA SER A 418 47.34 -29.92 -2.89
C SER A 418 46.52 -31.06 -3.54
N SER A 419 47.14 -31.60 -4.61
CA SER A 419 47.06 -32.95 -5.24
C SER A 419 45.79 -33.30 -6.04
N GLU A 420 45.77 -34.02 -7.17
CA GLU A 420 46.77 -34.68 -8.05
C GLU A 420 46.03 -35.06 -9.37
N GLU A 421 46.79 -35.15 -10.48
CA GLU A 421 46.63 -36.00 -11.69
C GLU A 421 45.29 -36.14 -12.51
N GLN A 422 45.36 -35.64 -13.76
CA GLN A 422 45.01 -36.22 -15.09
C GLN A 422 44.09 -37.48 -15.27
N PRO A 423 43.60 -37.83 -16.50
CA PRO A 423 43.10 -37.02 -17.62
C PRO A 423 41.83 -37.61 -18.33
N ARG A 424 41.39 -36.88 -19.37
CA ARG A 424 40.36 -37.10 -20.40
C ARG A 424 40.13 -38.53 -20.97
N SER A 425 38.87 -38.84 -21.33
CA SER A 425 38.46 -39.55 -22.57
C SER A 425 36.97 -39.32 -22.87
N ARG A 426 36.59 -38.56 -23.90
CA ARG A 426 36.16 -38.99 -25.26
C ARG A 426 35.15 -40.15 -25.31
N SER A 427 33.91 -39.85 -25.72
CA SER A 427 33.25 -40.51 -26.86
C SER A 427 32.05 -39.69 -27.34
N SER A 428 32.05 -39.47 -28.64
CA SER A 428 31.07 -38.78 -29.47
C SER A 428 30.03 -39.76 -30.06
N GLU A 429 29.00 -39.16 -30.69
CA GLU A 429 28.06 -39.74 -31.68
C GLU A 429 26.79 -40.40 -31.08
N GLU A 430 25.57 -40.16 -31.58
CA GLU A 430 25.13 -39.50 -32.82
C GLU A 430 23.59 -39.30 -32.81
N LYS A 431 23.14 -38.38 -33.68
CA LYS A 431 21.84 -38.31 -34.39
C LYS A 431 20.58 -37.92 -33.60
N ALA A 432 19.58 -37.26 -34.17
CA ALA A 432 19.40 -36.39 -35.33
C ALA A 432 17.88 -36.11 -35.38
N ARG A 433 17.47 -34.85 -35.53
CA ARG A 433 16.43 -34.35 -36.46
C ARG A 433 15.49 -33.27 -35.92
N SER A 434 15.33 -32.29 -36.82
CA SER A 434 14.16 -31.49 -37.16
C SER A 434 13.61 -30.46 -36.17
N ARG A 435 13.91 -29.21 -36.53
CA ARG A 435 13.20 -27.97 -36.23
C ARG A 435 11.71 -28.05 -36.56
N SER A 436 10.89 -27.52 -35.65
CA SER A 436 9.79 -26.62 -35.99
C SER A 436 9.67 -25.56 -34.89
N THR A 437 9.58 -24.32 -35.35
CA THR A 437 9.57 -23.04 -34.67
C THR A 437 8.36 -22.84 -33.75
N GLU A 438 8.60 -22.52 -32.48
CA GLU A 438 7.69 -21.75 -31.64
C GLU A 438 8.46 -20.52 -31.12
N GLU A 439 8.06 -19.35 -31.61
CA GLU A 439 8.50 -18.06 -31.08
C GLU A 439 7.89 -17.87 -29.68
N GLN A 440 8.72 -18.01 -28.65
CA GLN A 440 8.41 -17.51 -27.32
C GLN A 440 8.54 -15.98 -27.30
N PRO A 441 7.58 -15.24 -26.73
CA PRO A 441 7.71 -13.81 -26.57
C PRO A 441 8.84 -13.52 -25.58
N ARG A 442 9.84 -12.76 -26.02
CA ARG A 442 10.90 -12.22 -25.16
C ARG A 442 10.25 -11.35 -24.09
N ASN A 443 10.25 -11.85 -22.85
CA ASN A 443 10.08 -11.03 -21.67
C ASN A 443 11.31 -10.10 -21.58
N GLU A 444 11.18 -8.88 -22.08
CA GLU A 444 12.09 -7.80 -21.71
C GLU A 444 11.71 -7.32 -20.30
N SER A 445 12.04 -8.13 -19.30
CA SER A 445 12.26 -7.62 -17.95
C SER A 445 13.59 -6.88 -17.99
N SER A 446 13.53 -5.56 -18.12
CA SER A 446 14.67 -4.69 -17.85
C SER A 446 15.02 -4.81 -16.36
N GLU A 447 15.78 -5.84 -16.01
CA GLU A 447 16.62 -5.81 -14.82
C GLU A 447 17.61 -4.66 -15.01
N GLU A 448 17.26 -3.49 -14.46
CA GLU A 448 18.23 -2.42 -14.27
C GLU A 448 19.33 -2.96 -13.35
N LYS A 449 20.42 -3.42 -13.94
CA LYS A 449 21.72 -3.47 -13.26
C LYS A 449 21.94 -2.12 -12.57
N PRO A 450 22.48 -2.09 -11.34
CA PRO A 450 22.74 -0.83 -10.67
C PRO A 450 23.62 0.04 -11.58
N PRO A 451 23.31 1.33 -11.75
CA PRO A 451 24.11 2.20 -12.58
C PRO A 451 25.54 2.18 -12.03
N SER A 452 26.44 1.67 -12.85
CA SER A 452 27.88 1.80 -12.64
C SER A 452 28.22 3.28 -12.51
N GLY A 453 28.59 3.70 -11.30
CA GLY A 453 29.42 4.91 -11.08
C GLY A 453 28.73 6.29 -11.04
N GLY A 454 27.40 6.41 -10.91
CA GLY A 454 26.74 7.70 -10.70
C GLY A 454 26.66 8.11 -9.22
N SER A 455 27.17 9.28 -8.83
CA SER A 455 26.88 9.88 -7.51
C SER A 455 25.40 10.22 -7.42
N LEU A 456 24.73 9.87 -6.31
CA LEU A 456 23.31 10.22 -6.10
C LEU A 456 23.14 11.75 -6.14
N THR A 457 22.03 12.20 -6.70
CA THR A 457 21.64 13.62 -6.65
C THR A 457 21.16 13.99 -5.24
N ASP A 458 21.27 15.27 -4.87
CA ASP A 458 20.75 15.76 -3.58
C ASP A 458 19.24 15.51 -3.41
N GLU A 459 18.47 15.51 -4.50
CA GLU A 459 17.05 15.17 -4.49
C GLU A 459 16.82 13.73 -4.09
N GLU A 460 17.53 12.79 -4.73
CA GLU A 460 17.43 11.36 -4.42
C GLU A 460 17.86 11.07 -3.00
N LYS A 461 18.96 11.68 -2.53
CA LYS A 461 19.40 11.57 -1.13
C LYS A 461 18.33 12.02 -0.16
N ARG A 462 17.68 13.16 -0.44
CA ARG A 462 16.59 13.68 0.39
C ARG A 462 15.37 12.75 0.38
N LYS A 463 14.97 12.22 -0.78
CA LYS A 463 13.87 11.25 -0.89
C LYS A 463 14.16 9.99 -0.09
N ILE A 464 15.36 9.41 -0.22
CA ILE A 464 15.82 8.24 0.55
C ILE A 464 15.74 8.54 2.05
N GLN A 465 16.31 9.68 2.49
CA GLN A 465 16.31 10.06 3.90
C GLN A 465 14.88 10.22 4.47
N ILE A 466 13.97 10.86 3.71
CA ILE A 466 12.57 11.02 4.11
C ILE A 466 11.87 9.66 4.18
N CYS A 467 11.99 8.82 3.14
CA CYS A 467 11.31 7.51 3.09
C CYS A 467 11.75 6.60 4.23
N TYR A 468 13.06 6.56 4.52
CA TYR A 468 13.60 5.79 5.63
C TYR A 468 13.14 6.33 6.99
N SER A 469 13.27 7.64 7.20
CA SER A 469 12.87 8.25 8.49
C SER A 469 11.38 8.10 8.75
N LEU A 470 10.55 8.26 7.71
CA LEU A 470 9.11 8.10 7.78
C LEU A 470 8.74 6.68 8.24
N GLN A 471 9.22 5.65 7.54
CA GLN A 471 8.95 4.25 7.88
C GLN A 471 9.45 3.89 9.27
N HIS A 472 10.64 4.35 9.64
CA HIS A 472 11.18 4.15 10.98
C HIS A 472 10.23 4.66 12.06
N HIS A 473 9.73 5.89 11.94
CA HIS A 473 8.86 6.47 12.97
C HIS A 473 7.47 5.80 13.00
N ILE A 474 6.81 5.66 11.85
CA ILE A 474 5.44 5.12 11.81
C ILE A 474 5.39 3.67 12.27
N PHE A 475 6.36 2.83 11.89
CA PHE A 475 6.37 1.44 12.32
C PHE A 475 6.84 1.28 13.75
N SER A 476 7.74 2.14 14.26
CA SER A 476 8.07 2.13 15.69
C SER A 476 6.82 2.36 16.55
N MET A 477 5.94 3.30 16.15
CA MET A 477 4.68 3.51 16.86
C MET A 477 3.75 2.30 16.76
N LEU A 478 3.67 1.64 15.59
CA LEU A 478 2.90 0.40 15.43
C LEU A 478 3.40 -0.73 16.33
N ILE A 479 4.71 -0.94 16.40
CA ILE A 479 5.28 -1.97 17.27
C ILE A 479 4.93 -1.68 18.73
N GLU A 480 5.07 -0.43 19.17
CA GLU A 480 4.77 -0.04 20.56
C GLU A 480 3.31 -0.30 20.94
N ILE A 481 2.35 0.13 20.12
CA ILE A 481 0.93 -0.11 20.43
C ILE A 481 0.58 -1.60 20.35
N THR A 482 1.21 -2.36 19.45
CA THR A 482 1.00 -3.81 19.33
C THR A 482 1.56 -4.52 20.57
N GLU A 483 2.72 -4.11 21.06
CA GLU A 483 3.29 -4.60 22.31
C GLU A 483 2.38 -4.31 23.52
N ARG A 484 1.81 -3.10 23.61
CA ARG A 484 0.83 -2.74 24.65
C ARG A 484 -0.41 -3.64 24.58
N ALA A 485 -0.93 -3.88 23.39
CA ALA A 485 -2.10 -4.74 23.17
C ALA A 485 -1.85 -6.21 23.55
N ILE A 486 -0.67 -6.73 23.21
CA ILE A 486 -0.22 -8.06 23.63
C ILE A 486 -0.19 -8.15 25.15
N ALA A 487 0.42 -7.17 25.82
CA ALA A 487 0.50 -7.14 27.28
C ALA A 487 -0.89 -7.04 27.93
N PHE A 488 -1.80 -6.26 27.33
CA PHE A 488 -3.18 -6.10 27.80
C PHE A 488 -4.02 -7.38 27.68
N THR A 489 -3.86 -8.12 26.59
CA THR A 489 -4.64 -9.33 26.30
C THR A 489 -3.99 -10.63 26.76
N ASN A 490 -2.70 -10.58 27.15
CA ASN A 490 -1.86 -11.74 27.45
C ASN A 490 -1.79 -12.76 26.29
N SER A 491 -1.99 -12.31 25.04
CA SER A 491 -1.89 -13.19 23.87
C SER A 491 -0.45 -13.58 23.56
N LYS A 492 -0.28 -14.79 23.01
CA LYS A 492 1.01 -15.36 22.55
C LYS A 492 1.12 -15.44 21.03
N GLU A 493 0.13 -14.90 20.33
CA GLU A 493 0.03 -14.95 18.88
C GLU A 493 -0.24 -13.55 18.34
N VAL A 494 0.43 -13.18 17.26
CA VAL A 494 0.18 -11.94 16.53
C VAL A 494 0.09 -12.26 15.05
N ILE A 495 -0.88 -11.66 14.36
CA ILE A 495 -0.92 -11.66 12.90
C ILE A 495 -0.92 -10.24 12.38
N ILE A 496 -0.21 -10.02 11.27
CA ILE A 496 -0.25 -8.74 10.55
C ILE A 496 -1.08 -8.94 9.29
N VAL A 497 -2.16 -8.15 9.16
CA VAL A 497 -3.07 -8.22 8.02
C VAL A 497 -3.18 -6.87 7.28
N GLY A 498 -3.60 -6.91 6.01
CA GLY A 498 -3.72 -5.74 5.14
C GLY A 498 -2.46 -5.42 4.33
N GLY A 499 -2.61 -4.58 3.29
CA GLY A 499 -1.56 -4.36 2.29
C GLY A 499 -0.26 -3.72 2.81
N VAL A 500 -0.30 -2.96 3.91
CA VAL A 500 0.93 -2.43 4.54
C VAL A 500 1.66 -3.53 5.30
N GLY A 501 0.97 -4.60 5.69
CA GLY A 501 1.56 -5.77 6.34
C GLY A 501 2.58 -6.51 5.47
N CYS A 502 2.58 -6.28 4.15
CA CYS A 502 3.59 -6.79 3.22
C CYS A 502 4.96 -6.10 3.36
N ASN A 503 5.03 -4.95 4.04
CA ASN A 503 6.26 -4.18 4.13
C ASN A 503 7.31 -4.94 4.95
N VAL A 504 8.46 -5.25 4.35
CA VAL A 504 9.50 -6.09 4.96
C VAL A 504 10.14 -5.38 6.15
N PHE A 505 10.26 -4.06 6.10
CA PHE A 505 10.80 -3.29 7.19
C PHE A 505 9.90 -3.37 8.45
N LEU A 506 8.58 -3.27 8.30
CA LEU A 506 7.61 -3.54 9.37
C LEU A 506 7.70 -4.99 9.87
N GLN A 507 7.72 -5.97 8.95
CA GLN A 507 7.80 -7.38 9.33
C GLN A 507 9.05 -7.68 10.16
N ASN A 508 10.21 -7.15 9.77
CA ASN A 508 11.47 -7.35 10.49
C ASN A 508 11.46 -6.69 11.87
N MET A 509 10.89 -5.48 12.00
CA MET A 509 10.71 -4.85 13.32
C MET A 509 9.80 -5.68 14.22
N MET A 510 8.73 -6.26 13.67
CA MET A 510 7.81 -7.11 14.43
C MET A 510 8.44 -8.45 14.82
N LYS A 511 9.27 -9.08 13.96
CA LYS A 511 10.05 -10.28 14.30
C LYS A 511 10.93 -10.05 15.53
N LYS A 512 11.61 -8.90 15.61
CA LYS A 512 12.43 -8.54 16.77
C LYS A 512 11.64 -8.48 18.06
N MET A 513 10.51 -7.77 18.03
CA MET A 513 9.62 -7.66 19.18
C MET A 513 9.09 -9.05 19.59
N ALA A 514 8.67 -9.86 18.62
CA ALA A 514 8.18 -11.22 18.85
C ALA A 514 9.25 -12.13 19.48
N LYS A 515 10.51 -12.07 19.01
CA LYS A 515 11.66 -12.79 19.59
C LYS A 515 11.91 -12.38 21.04
N GLN A 516 11.90 -11.08 21.32
CA GLN A 516 12.12 -10.56 22.68
C GLN A 516 11.01 -10.95 23.66
N LYS A 517 9.77 -11.11 23.19
CA LYS A 517 8.60 -11.41 24.02
C LYS A 517 8.21 -12.89 24.05
N ASN A 518 8.92 -13.74 23.31
CA ASN A 518 8.59 -15.15 23.12
C ASN A 518 7.15 -15.33 22.61
N ILE A 519 6.84 -14.71 21.48
CA ILE A 519 5.52 -14.66 20.83
C ILE A 519 5.62 -15.24 19.43
N LYS A 520 4.57 -15.94 19.01
CA LYS A 520 4.42 -16.43 17.64
C LYS A 520 3.89 -15.32 16.75
N ILE A 521 4.48 -15.18 15.57
CA ILE A 521 3.99 -14.22 14.58
C ILE A 521 3.72 -14.88 13.24
N GLY A 522 2.49 -14.66 12.76
CA GLY A 522 2.02 -15.05 11.45
C GLY A 522 2.19 -13.90 10.47
N PHE A 523 2.98 -14.14 9.43
CA PHE A 523 3.08 -13.25 8.28
C PHE A 523 2.25 -13.82 7.13
N MET A 524 1.67 -12.92 6.35
CA MET A 524 0.96 -13.29 5.13
C MET A 524 1.78 -12.90 3.90
N ASP A 525 1.62 -13.70 2.85
CA ASP A 525 2.15 -13.35 1.53
C ASP A 525 1.41 -12.14 0.95
N HIS A 526 2.08 -11.39 0.06
CA HIS A 526 1.49 -10.33 -0.74
C HIS A 526 0.21 -10.77 -1.46
N SER A 527 0.16 -12.04 -1.86
CA SER A 527 -1.02 -12.65 -2.48
C SER A 527 -2.30 -12.60 -1.62
N TYR A 528 -2.17 -12.70 -0.30
CA TYR A 528 -3.29 -12.77 0.65
C TYR A 528 -3.48 -11.49 1.46
N CYS A 529 -2.40 -10.74 1.73
CA CYS A 529 -2.45 -9.44 2.41
C CYS A 529 -3.18 -8.35 1.62
N VAL A 530 -3.15 -8.45 0.29
CA VAL A 530 -3.71 -7.44 -0.60
C VAL A 530 -5.13 -7.84 -1.01
N ASP A 531 -6.02 -6.84 -1.08
CA ASP A 531 -7.44 -7.02 -1.42
C ASP A 531 -7.63 -7.98 -2.60
N ASN A 532 -8.39 -9.05 -2.37
CA ASN A 532 -8.63 -10.11 -3.34
C ASN A 532 -10.05 -10.67 -3.19
N GLY A 533 -10.57 -11.33 -4.23
CA GLY A 533 -11.91 -11.92 -4.15
C GLY A 533 -11.97 -13.13 -3.20
N ALA A 534 -10.85 -13.83 -3.01
CA ALA A 534 -10.83 -15.11 -2.31
C ALA A 534 -11.12 -14.95 -0.81
N MET A 535 -10.61 -13.90 -0.17
CA MET A 535 -10.94 -13.58 1.23
C MET A 535 -12.44 -13.31 1.43
N ILE A 536 -13.08 -12.70 0.42
CA ILE A 536 -14.53 -12.42 0.44
C ILE A 536 -15.32 -13.71 0.27
N ALA A 537 -14.94 -14.55 -0.70
CA ALA A 537 -15.57 -15.87 -0.89
C ALA A 537 -15.42 -16.76 0.36
N TYR A 538 -14.21 -16.81 0.93
CA TYR A 538 -13.89 -17.60 2.11
C TYR A 538 -14.74 -17.20 3.31
N THR A 539 -14.73 -15.91 3.64
CA THR A 539 -15.43 -15.39 4.83
C THR A 539 -16.94 -15.43 4.65
N GLY A 540 -17.44 -15.12 3.45
CA GLY A 540 -18.86 -15.24 3.18
C GLY A 540 -19.34 -16.69 3.26
N TYR A 541 -18.55 -17.66 2.78
CA TYR A 541 -18.90 -19.06 2.93
C TYR A 541 -18.80 -19.56 4.38
N LEU A 542 -17.82 -19.08 5.17
CA LEU A 542 -17.77 -19.34 6.61
C LEU A 542 -19.05 -18.88 7.31
N GLU A 543 -19.50 -17.66 7.02
CA GLU A 543 -20.74 -17.11 7.57
C GLU A 543 -21.96 -17.92 7.12
N PHE A 544 -22.04 -18.25 5.82
CA PHE A 544 -23.11 -19.06 5.25
C PHE A 544 -23.26 -20.44 5.90
N ALA A 545 -22.12 -21.12 6.09
CA ALA A 545 -22.09 -22.48 6.61
C ALA A 545 -22.50 -22.53 8.10
N ASN A 546 -22.27 -21.45 8.85
CA ASN A 546 -22.48 -21.39 10.30
C ASN A 546 -23.70 -20.56 10.72
N THR A 547 -24.46 -19.99 9.78
CA THR A 547 -25.70 -19.31 10.16
C THR A 547 -26.80 -20.30 10.53
N LYS A 548 -27.63 -19.90 11.49
CA LYS A 548 -28.88 -20.59 11.82
C LYS A 548 -30.05 -20.10 10.96
N ASN A 549 -29.99 -18.86 10.49
CA ASN A 549 -31.04 -18.26 9.67
C ASN A 549 -30.49 -17.96 8.27
N ARG A 550 -30.96 -18.72 7.27
CA ARG A 550 -30.55 -18.55 5.86
C ARG A 550 -31.39 -17.54 5.09
N GLU A 551 -32.53 -17.11 5.62
CA GLU A 551 -33.40 -16.11 4.99
C GLU A 551 -32.71 -14.74 4.89
N ILE A 552 -31.69 -14.50 5.73
CA ILE A 552 -30.87 -13.29 5.67
C ILE A 552 -30.06 -13.16 4.37
N TYR A 553 -29.92 -14.24 3.58
CA TYR A 553 -29.16 -14.26 2.31
C TYR A 553 -30.02 -14.09 1.06
N GLY A 554 -31.24 -13.57 1.26
CA GLY A 554 -32.15 -13.18 0.19
C GLY A 554 -31.84 -11.83 -0.44
N PHE A 555 -32.49 -11.57 -1.57
CA PHE A 555 -32.35 -10.35 -2.37
C PHE A 555 -32.55 -9.05 -1.58
N ASP A 556 -33.47 -9.03 -0.62
CA ASP A 556 -33.85 -7.83 0.14
C ASP A 556 -32.76 -7.36 1.12
N ASN A 557 -31.84 -8.25 1.50
CA ASN A 557 -30.77 -7.95 2.47
C ASN A 557 -29.47 -7.50 1.79
N ILE A 558 -29.43 -7.53 0.46
CA ILE A 558 -28.28 -7.03 -0.32
C ILE A 558 -28.23 -5.51 -0.16
N SER A 559 -27.16 -5.03 0.46
CA SER A 559 -26.92 -3.63 0.84
C SER A 559 -25.44 -3.26 0.80
N ILE A 560 -25.11 -1.97 0.89
CA ILE A 560 -23.73 -1.49 1.09
C ILE A 560 -23.63 -0.75 2.41
N HIS A 561 -22.45 -0.78 3.03
CA HIS A 561 -22.20 -0.10 4.29
C HIS A 561 -20.79 0.53 4.26
N GLN A 562 -20.68 1.79 3.86
CA GLN A 562 -19.38 2.45 3.64
C GLN A 562 -18.48 2.50 4.88
N ARG A 563 -19.08 2.61 6.07
CA ARG A 563 -18.38 2.69 7.37
C ARG A 563 -18.64 1.45 8.23
N TYR A 564 -18.63 0.26 7.62
CA TYR A 564 -18.99 -0.98 8.32
C TYR A 564 -17.90 -1.30 9.36
N ARG A 565 -18.19 -1.14 10.65
CA ARG A 565 -17.16 -1.38 11.66
C ARG A 565 -16.94 -2.87 11.86
N THR A 566 -15.73 -3.22 12.32
CA THR A 566 -15.34 -4.60 12.55
C THR A 566 -16.09 -5.20 13.75
N ASP A 567 -16.39 -4.39 14.77
CA ASP A 567 -17.12 -4.76 15.99
C ASP A 567 -18.64 -4.89 15.80
N ASP A 568 -19.18 -4.36 14.69
CA ASP A 568 -20.60 -4.47 14.34
C ASP A 568 -21.01 -5.87 13.88
N VAL A 569 -20.05 -6.74 13.52
CA VAL A 569 -20.34 -8.07 12.96
C VAL A 569 -20.34 -9.13 14.05
N LEU A 570 -21.43 -9.89 14.12
CA LEU A 570 -21.52 -11.09 14.93
C LEU A 570 -20.82 -12.26 14.23
N VAL A 571 -19.85 -12.86 14.88
CA VAL A 571 -19.03 -13.95 14.35
C VAL A 571 -19.55 -15.28 14.89
N THR A 572 -20.33 -16.00 14.10
CA THR A 572 -20.98 -17.25 14.53
C THR A 572 -20.18 -18.51 14.25
N TRP A 573 -19.05 -18.40 13.54
CA TRP A 573 -18.22 -19.53 13.09
C TRP A 573 -16.99 -19.78 13.98
N ARG A 574 -16.86 -19.07 15.10
CA ARG A 574 -15.75 -19.20 16.07
C ARG A 574 -16.20 -19.71 17.42
#